data_AF-A0A8I2B6N3-F1
#
_entry.id   AF-A0A8I2B6N3-F1
#
_cell.length_a   1.000
_cell.length_b   1.000
_cell.length_c   1.000
_cell.angle_alpha   90.00
_cell.angle_beta   90.00
_cell.angle_gamma   90.00
#
_symmetry.space_group_name_H-M   'P 1'
#
loop_
_entity.id
_entity.type
_entity.pdbx_description
1 polymer ?
#
loop_
_entity_poly.entity_id
_entity_poly.type
_entity_poly.pdbx_seq_one_letter_code
_entity_poly.pdbx_strand_id
1 'polypeptide(L)'
;DKDRLMRALYGVDFVVQAAATKIVPPAEYNPLECTKTNTNGAMNLIDACIDKAVQKVVALSTDKASSPANLYGATKLASDKPSAAGNSYSGANKTRSAVVRYANVMGSRGSAIPFFLSLKDKAHLPVTDPRITCFLLPLEQSVELFWHA
;
A
#
# COMPACT_ATOMS: atom_id res chain seq x y z
N ASP A 1 -1.86 -15.50 4.24
CA ASP A 1 -1.86 -16.60 5.20
C ASP A 1 -2.00 -16.01 6.60
N LYS A 2 -3.15 -16.22 7.25
CA LYS A 2 -3.44 -15.67 8.59
C LYS A 2 -2.67 -16.40 9.68
N ASP A 3 -2.49 -17.71 9.56
CA ASP A 3 -1.76 -18.51 10.56
C ASP A 3 -0.29 -18.11 10.64
N ARG A 4 0.31 -17.81 9.47
CA ARG A 4 1.68 -17.29 9.44
C ARG A 4 1.78 -15.91 10.10
N LEU A 5 0.80 -15.03 9.89
CA LEU A 5 0.76 -13.71 10.52
C LEU A 5 0.61 -13.81 12.04
N MET A 6 -0.26 -14.69 12.53
CA MET A 6 -0.43 -14.93 13.97
C MET A 6 0.87 -15.36 14.66
N ARG A 7 1.73 -16.11 13.96
CA ARG A 7 3.07 -16.47 14.48
C ARG A 7 4.04 -15.30 14.42
N ALA A 8 4.01 -14.52 13.34
CA ALA A 8 4.94 -13.40 13.14
C ALA A 8 4.68 -12.22 14.08
N LEU A 9 3.43 -12.04 14.54
CA LEU A 9 3.02 -10.92 15.39
C LEU A 9 3.21 -11.16 16.90
N TYR A 10 3.80 -12.28 17.30
CA TYR A 10 4.05 -12.55 18.72
C TYR A 10 5.04 -11.54 19.32
N GLY A 11 4.60 -10.77 20.32
CA GLY A 11 5.41 -9.75 20.99
C GLY A 11 5.69 -8.50 20.15
N VAL A 12 4.92 -8.26 19.08
CA VAL A 12 5.09 -7.09 18.21
C VAL A 12 4.17 -5.95 18.67
N ASP A 13 4.75 -4.77 18.90
CA ASP A 13 3.99 -3.59 19.31
C ASP A 13 3.47 -2.75 18.13
N PHE A 14 4.25 -2.66 17.04
CA PHE A 14 3.99 -1.79 15.90
C PHE A 14 4.12 -2.55 14.59
N VAL A 15 3.17 -2.33 13.68
CA VAL A 15 3.14 -2.99 12.37
C VAL A 15 3.05 -1.96 11.25
N VAL A 16 3.86 -2.18 10.21
CA VAL A 16 3.81 -1.43 8.96
C VAL A 16 3.34 -2.34 7.84
N GLN A 17 2.14 -2.10 7.33
CA GLN A 17 1.63 -2.86 6.18
C GLN A 17 2.07 -2.19 4.88
N ALA A 18 3.27 -2.55 4.41
CA ALA A 18 3.82 -2.12 3.13
C ALA A 18 3.68 -3.16 2.00
N ALA A 19 3.28 -4.40 2.32
CA ALA A 19 3.12 -5.46 1.35
C ALA A 19 1.90 -5.23 0.45
N ALA A 20 2.14 -5.09 -0.86
CA ALA A 20 1.10 -4.94 -1.88
C ALA A 20 1.64 -5.27 -3.28
N THR A 21 0.75 -5.72 -4.16
CA THR A 21 0.98 -5.69 -5.60
C THR A 21 0.68 -4.28 -6.11
N LYS A 22 1.72 -3.56 -6.53
CA LYS A 22 1.66 -2.10 -6.80
C LYS A 22 1.83 -1.68 -8.26
N ILE A 23 2.03 -2.64 -9.17
CA ILE A 23 2.27 -2.37 -10.59
C ILE A 23 0.94 -2.55 -11.33
N VAL A 24 0.46 -1.51 -12.02
CA VAL A 24 -0.89 -1.48 -12.61
C VAL A 24 -1.09 -2.57 -13.67
N PRO A 25 -0.26 -2.72 -14.74
CA PRO A 25 -0.52 -3.77 -15.72
C PRO A 25 -0.53 -5.19 -15.14
N PRO A 26 0.45 -5.61 -14.31
CA PRO A 26 0.40 -6.93 -13.67
C PRO A 26 -0.82 -7.13 -12.78
N ALA A 27 -1.32 -6.08 -12.11
CA ALA A 27 -2.55 -6.17 -11.33
C ALA A 27 -3.77 -6.43 -12.22
N GLU A 28 -3.90 -5.75 -13.36
CA GLU A 28 -4.98 -5.97 -14.33
C GLU A 28 -4.92 -7.37 -14.95
N TYR A 29 -3.73 -7.86 -15.29
CA TYR A 29 -3.57 -9.20 -15.86
C TYR A 29 -3.73 -10.33 -14.84
N ASN A 30 -3.45 -10.08 -13.56
CA ASN A 30 -3.52 -11.08 -12.48
C ASN A 30 -4.47 -10.61 -11.36
N PRO A 31 -5.77 -10.44 -11.64
CA PRO A 31 -6.70 -9.77 -10.75
C PRO A 31 -6.91 -10.53 -9.44
N LEU A 32 -6.91 -11.87 -9.51
CA LEU A 32 -7.05 -12.73 -8.34
C LEU A 32 -5.88 -12.58 -7.36
N GLU A 33 -4.65 -12.55 -7.87
CA GLU A 33 -3.46 -12.41 -7.03
C GLU A 33 -3.33 -11.00 -6.43
N CYS A 34 -3.71 -9.98 -7.21
CA CYS A 34 -3.83 -8.61 -6.71
C CYS A 34 -4.85 -8.52 -5.56
N THR A 35 -6.02 -9.13 -5.73
CA THR A 35 -7.09 -9.12 -4.71
C THR A 35 -6.69 -9.90 -3.45
N LYS A 36 -6.12 -11.10 -3.61
CA LYS A 36 -5.62 -11.91 -2.49
C LYS A 36 -4.55 -11.16 -1.68
N THR A 37 -3.64 -10.47 -2.35
CA THR A 37 -2.55 -9.75 -1.69
C THR A 37 -3.05 -8.46 -1.03
N ASN A 38 -3.72 -7.60 -1.80
CA ASN A 38 -4.03 -6.25 -1.36
C ASN A 38 -5.25 -6.21 -0.43
N THR A 39 -6.30 -6.98 -0.74
CA THR A 39 -7.56 -6.97 0.03
C THR A 39 -7.53 -8.05 1.11
N ASN A 40 -7.44 -9.33 0.72
CA ASN A 40 -7.52 -10.43 1.70
C ASN A 40 -6.30 -10.42 2.64
N GLY A 41 -5.12 -10.07 2.13
CA GLY A 41 -3.92 -9.87 2.94
C GLY A 41 -4.08 -8.78 3.99
N ALA A 42 -4.70 -7.65 3.64
CA ALA A 42 -4.99 -6.58 4.58
C ALA A 42 -5.98 -7.02 5.67
N MET A 43 -7.06 -7.69 5.28
CA MET A 43 -8.05 -8.22 6.24
C MET A 43 -7.40 -9.19 7.23
N ASN A 44 -6.61 -10.15 6.71
CA ASN A 44 -5.89 -11.10 7.56
C ASN A 44 -4.94 -10.40 8.55
N LEU A 45 -4.25 -9.35 8.11
CA LEU A 45 -3.31 -8.62 8.97
C LEU A 45 -4.03 -7.83 10.06
N ILE A 46 -5.12 -7.13 9.72
CA ILE A 46 -5.88 -6.35 10.70
C ILE A 46 -6.46 -7.26 11.78
N ASP A 47 -7.09 -8.37 11.39
CA ASP A 47 -7.59 -9.36 12.35
C ASP A 47 -6.46 -9.88 13.25
N ALA A 48 -5.34 -10.30 12.65
CA ALA A 48 -4.22 -10.86 13.40
C ALA A 48 -3.59 -9.83 14.35
N CYS A 49 -3.52 -8.56 13.96
CA CYS A 49 -3.03 -7.49 14.83
C CYS A 49 -3.95 -7.26 16.03
N ILE A 50 -5.27 -7.30 15.83
CA ILE A 50 -6.26 -7.19 16.91
C ILE A 50 -6.14 -8.39 17.86
N ASP A 51 -6.08 -9.61 17.32
CA ASP A 51 -5.99 -10.84 18.10
C ASP A 51 -4.68 -10.96 18.88
N LYS A 52 -3.60 -10.33 18.39
CA LYS A 52 -2.29 -10.26 19.05
C LYS A 52 -2.07 -9.01 19.89
N ALA A 53 -3.09 -8.17 20.04
CA ALA A 53 -3.02 -6.93 20.82
C ALA A 53 -1.86 -6.00 20.40
N VAL A 54 -1.55 -5.96 19.10
CA VAL A 54 -0.61 -4.99 18.52
C VAL A 54 -1.10 -3.59 18.86
N GLN A 55 -0.21 -2.69 19.27
CA GLN A 55 -0.60 -1.36 19.73
C GLN A 55 -1.01 -0.46 18.56
N LYS A 56 -0.19 -0.41 17.50
CA LYS A 56 -0.50 0.38 16.30
C LYS A 56 -0.18 -0.34 15.00
N VAL A 57 -1.03 -0.12 14.01
CA VAL A 57 -0.87 -0.58 12.63
C VAL A 57 -0.95 0.63 11.72
N VAL A 58 0.05 0.81 10.84
CA VAL A 58 0.02 1.82 9.80
C VAL A 58 -0.02 1.11 8.46
N ALA A 59 -1.14 1.26 7.75
CA ALA A 59 -1.36 0.66 6.45
C ALA A 59 -1.06 1.65 5.32
N LEU A 60 -0.15 1.25 4.43
CA LEU A 60 0.22 2.08 3.29
C LEU A 60 -0.81 1.94 2.16
N SER A 61 -1.21 3.07 1.62
CA SER A 61 -2.14 3.20 0.51
C SER A 61 -1.66 4.26 -0.48
N THR A 62 -2.46 4.52 -1.51
CA THR A 62 -2.04 5.29 -2.70
C THR A 62 -3.10 6.30 -3.08
N ASP A 63 -2.66 7.41 -3.69
CA ASP A 63 -3.53 8.33 -4.42
C ASP A 63 -4.52 7.63 -5.37
N LYS A 64 -4.12 6.53 -6.01
CA LYS A 64 -4.96 5.72 -6.93
C LYS A 64 -6.16 5.07 -6.25
N ALA A 65 -6.20 5.00 -4.92
CA ALA A 65 -7.38 4.53 -4.18
C ALA A 65 -8.50 5.60 -4.11
N SER A 66 -8.21 6.85 -4.48
CA SER A 66 -9.21 7.91 -4.59
C SER A 66 -9.85 7.86 -5.98
N SER A 67 -11.13 7.51 -6.06
CA SER A 67 -11.86 7.33 -7.33
C SER A 67 -11.11 6.43 -8.32
N PRO A 68 -10.89 5.16 -7.96
CA PRO A 68 -9.95 4.29 -8.67
C PRO A 68 -10.40 4.01 -10.11
N ALA A 69 -9.48 4.20 -11.06
CA ALA A 69 -9.67 3.87 -12.47
C ALA A 69 -9.04 2.53 -12.89
N ASN A 70 -8.40 1.82 -11.95
CA ASN A 70 -7.73 0.53 -12.18
C ASN A 70 -7.87 -0.37 -10.97
N LEU A 71 -7.61 -1.67 -11.15
CA LEU A 71 -7.77 -2.69 -10.12
C LEU A 71 -6.80 -2.50 -8.94
N TYR A 72 -5.58 -2.02 -9.19
CA TYR A 72 -4.65 -1.70 -8.10
C TYR A 72 -5.26 -0.63 -7.17
N GLY A 73 -5.77 0.45 -7.73
CA GLY A 73 -6.49 1.48 -6.98
C GLY A 73 -7.73 0.94 -6.27
N ALA A 74 -8.53 0.13 -6.96
CA ALA A 74 -9.76 -0.44 -6.40
C ALA A 74 -9.48 -1.37 -5.22
N THR A 75 -8.47 -2.24 -5.34
CA THR A 75 -8.06 -3.14 -4.25
C THR A 75 -7.44 -2.38 -3.07
N LYS A 76 -6.73 -1.27 -3.33
CA LYS A 76 -6.23 -0.40 -2.25
C LYS A 76 -7.37 0.33 -1.53
N LEU A 77 -8.35 0.87 -2.26
CA LEU A 77 -9.57 1.41 -1.66
C LEU A 77 -10.29 0.34 -0.82
N ALA A 78 -10.43 -0.87 -1.36
CA ALA A 78 -11.03 -1.99 -0.65
C ALA A 78 -10.23 -2.40 0.59
N SER A 79 -8.89 -2.26 0.59
CA SER A 79 -8.02 -2.50 1.75
C SER A 79 -8.12 -1.41 2.81
N ASP A 80 -8.34 -0.16 2.41
CA ASP A 80 -8.40 0.98 3.34
C ASP A 80 -9.63 0.89 4.26
N LYS A 81 -10.74 0.32 3.76
CA LYS A 81 -11.99 0.16 4.52
C LYS A 81 -11.84 -0.76 5.74
N PRO A 82 -11.39 -2.01 5.63
CA PRO A 82 -11.15 -2.87 6.79
C PRO A 82 -10.04 -2.33 7.68
N SER A 83 -8.98 -1.72 7.14
CA SER A 83 -7.95 -1.08 7.96
C SER A 83 -8.52 0.04 8.84
N ALA A 84 -9.40 0.89 8.31
CA ALA A 84 -10.07 1.91 9.10
C ALA A 84 -11.12 1.32 10.07
N ALA A 85 -11.90 0.34 9.60
CA ALA A 85 -12.92 -0.34 10.41
C ALA A 85 -12.34 -1.18 11.56
N GLY A 86 -11.07 -1.59 11.45
CA GLY A 86 -10.34 -2.27 12.52
C GLY A 86 -10.32 -1.49 13.84
N ASN A 87 -10.39 -0.15 13.79
CA ASN A 87 -10.52 0.68 14.99
C ASN A 87 -11.87 0.48 15.71
N SER A 88 -12.93 0.15 14.98
CA SER A 88 -14.22 -0.20 15.57
C SER A 88 -14.21 -1.64 16.09
N TYR A 89 -13.53 -2.54 15.39
CA TYR A 89 -13.45 -3.96 15.76
C TYR A 89 -12.52 -4.23 16.95
N SER A 90 -11.53 -3.36 17.19
CA SER A 90 -10.60 -3.54 18.30
C SER A 90 -11.31 -3.50 19.66
N GLY A 91 -12.45 -2.80 19.78
CA GLY A 91 -13.24 -2.77 21.01
C GLY A 91 -12.40 -2.40 22.24
N ALA A 92 -12.33 -3.30 23.21
CA ALA A 92 -11.51 -3.14 24.42
C ALA A 92 -9.99 -3.30 24.17
N ASN A 93 -9.59 -3.98 23.09
CA ASN A 93 -8.20 -4.02 22.67
C ASN A 93 -7.79 -2.62 22.16
N LYS A 94 -6.58 -2.20 22.54
CA LYS A 94 -6.07 -0.86 22.24
C LYS A 94 -5.43 -0.74 20.85
N THR A 95 -5.56 -1.74 19.99
CA THR A 95 -5.03 -1.66 18.62
C THR A 95 -5.60 -0.45 17.91
N ARG A 96 -4.72 0.40 17.40
CA ARG A 96 -5.07 1.55 16.58
C ARG A 96 -4.54 1.34 15.17
N SER A 97 -5.36 1.61 14.19
CA SER A 97 -5.04 1.46 12.78
C SER A 97 -5.16 2.80 12.08
N ALA A 98 -4.12 3.19 11.35
CA ALA A 98 -4.10 4.37 10.51
C ALA A 98 -3.82 3.97 9.06
N VAL A 99 -4.42 4.69 8.11
CA VAL A 99 -4.14 4.52 6.68
C VAL A 99 -3.39 5.74 6.20
N VAL A 100 -2.21 5.54 5.64
CA VAL A 100 -1.39 6.59 5.04
C VAL A 100 -1.47 6.47 3.53
N ARG A 101 -2.07 7.47 2.88
CA ARG A 101 -2.10 7.59 1.42
C ARG A 101 -1.05 8.57 0.95
N TYR A 102 -0.20 8.13 0.02
CA TYR A 102 0.76 9.00 -0.64
C TYR A 102 0.78 8.75 -2.16
N ALA A 103 1.42 9.67 -2.87
CA ALA A 103 1.50 9.65 -4.32
C ALA A 103 2.75 8.90 -4.82
N ASN A 104 3.23 9.24 -6.01
CA ASN A 104 4.36 8.54 -6.62
C ASN A 104 5.67 8.96 -5.93
N VAL A 105 6.34 8.01 -5.30
CA VAL A 105 7.65 8.24 -4.68
C VAL A 105 8.72 8.31 -5.76
N MET A 106 9.41 9.45 -5.82
CA MET A 106 10.46 9.70 -6.81
C MET A 106 11.60 8.68 -6.68
N GLY A 107 12.08 8.18 -7.82
CA GLY A 107 13.19 7.21 -7.86
C GLY A 107 12.86 5.81 -7.37
N SER A 108 11.60 5.52 -7.01
CA SER A 108 11.22 4.20 -6.50
C SER A 108 11.41 3.09 -7.55
N ARG A 109 11.75 1.88 -7.10
CA ARG A 109 11.98 0.72 -7.98
C ARG A 109 10.78 0.47 -8.90
N GLY A 110 11.04 0.40 -10.20
CA GLY A 110 10.03 0.15 -11.24
C GLY A 110 9.20 1.39 -11.61
N SER A 111 9.58 2.59 -11.17
CA SER A 111 8.92 3.85 -11.55
C SER A 111 9.49 4.44 -12.85
N ALA A 112 8.84 5.50 -13.35
CA ALA A 112 9.20 6.15 -14.60
C ALA A 112 10.60 6.79 -14.58
N ILE A 113 11.03 7.40 -13.47
CA ILE A 113 12.33 8.09 -13.40
C ILE A 113 13.50 7.10 -13.63
N PRO A 114 13.64 5.98 -12.88
CA PRO A 114 14.67 4.98 -13.15
C PRO A 114 14.55 4.36 -14.55
N PHE A 115 13.33 4.20 -15.07
CA PHE A 115 13.10 3.65 -16.41
C PHE A 115 13.56 4.60 -17.51
N PHE A 116 13.30 5.90 -17.43
CA PHE A 116 13.82 6.85 -18.41
C PHE A 116 15.33 7.04 -18.28
N LEU A 117 15.88 6.98 -17.06
CA LEU A 117 17.33 6.98 -16.86
C LEU A 117 18.02 5.77 -17.51
N SER A 118 17.39 4.59 -17.54
CA SER A 118 17.94 3.43 -18.24
C SER A 118 17.85 3.54 -19.76
N LEU A 119 17.07 4.48 -20.28
CA LEU A 119 16.89 4.78 -21.70
C LEU A 119 17.61 6.07 -22.13
N LYS A 120 18.43 6.67 -21.26
CA LYS A 120 19.07 7.98 -21.53
C LYS A 120 19.89 8.04 -22.84
N ASP A 121 20.45 6.91 -23.27
CA ASP A 121 21.27 6.80 -24.48
C ASP A 121 20.44 6.37 -25.71
N LYS A 122 19.11 6.25 -25.57
CA LYS A 122 18.20 5.91 -26.66
C LYS A 122 17.68 7.19 -27.31
N ALA A 123 17.52 7.16 -28.64
CA ALA A 123 17.00 8.28 -29.41
C ALA A 123 15.52 8.63 -29.10
N HIS A 124 14.79 7.71 -28.45
CA HIS A 124 13.37 7.86 -28.17
C HIS A 124 13.03 7.41 -26.76
N LEU A 125 12.29 8.24 -26.04
CA LEU A 125 11.71 7.92 -24.73
C LEU A 125 10.24 7.56 -24.92
N PRO A 126 9.78 6.39 -24.44
CA PRO A 126 8.40 5.95 -24.58
C PRO A 126 7.52 6.69 -23.56
N VAL A 127 7.09 7.90 -23.92
CA VAL A 127 6.11 8.68 -23.18
C VAL A 127 4.72 8.11 -23.45
N THR A 128 3.95 7.84 -22.40
CA THR A 128 2.59 7.29 -22.53
C THR A 128 1.60 8.34 -23.06
N ASP A 129 1.44 9.45 -22.35
CA ASP A 129 0.68 10.62 -22.79
C ASP A 129 1.28 11.88 -22.15
N PRO A 130 1.73 12.88 -22.94
CA PRO A 130 2.39 14.08 -22.44
C PRO A 130 1.51 14.99 -21.58
N ARG A 131 0.19 14.75 -21.54
CA ARG A 131 -0.78 15.53 -20.74
C ARG A 131 -0.97 14.98 -19.33
N ILE A 132 -0.46 13.79 -19.03
CA ILE A 132 -0.63 13.17 -17.71
C ILE A 132 0.15 13.97 -16.67
N THR A 133 -0.54 14.38 -15.61
CA THR A 133 0.05 14.96 -14.40
C THR A 133 0.04 13.94 -13.26
N CYS A 134 1.13 13.88 -12.51
CA CYS A 134 1.25 13.03 -11.33
C CYS A 134 1.73 13.84 -10.13
N PHE A 135 1.18 13.57 -8.95
CA PHE A 135 1.79 14.04 -7.71
C PHE A 135 3.08 13.24 -7.46
N LEU A 136 4.15 13.97 -7.13
CA LEU A 136 5.48 13.42 -6.86
C LEU A 136 5.85 13.74 -5.42
N LEU A 137 6.36 12.74 -4.71
CA LEU A 137 6.80 12.86 -3.33
C LEU A 137 8.26 12.39 -3.22
N PRO A 138 9.16 13.14 -2.57
CA PRO A 138 10.48 12.64 -2.18
C PRO A 138 10.35 11.41 -1.28
N LEU A 139 11.36 10.53 -1.29
CA LEU A 139 11.36 9.34 -0.44
C LEU A 139 11.32 9.73 1.03
N GLU A 140 12.09 10.75 1.41
CA GLU A 140 12.20 11.26 2.77
C GLU A 140 10.83 11.72 3.29
N GLN A 141 10.10 12.52 2.50
CA GLN A 141 8.75 12.96 2.86
C GLN A 141 7.75 11.80 2.96
N SER A 142 7.91 10.75 2.13
CA SER A 142 7.06 9.55 2.24
C SER A 142 7.30 8.79 3.55
N VAL A 143 8.54 8.80 4.05
CA VAL A 143 8.91 8.20 5.33
C VAL A 143 8.46 9.08 6.50
N GLU A 144 8.59 10.41 6.39
CA GLU A 144 8.08 11.35 7.40
C GLU A 144 6.57 11.25 7.57
N LEU A 145 5.82 11.16 6.47
CA LEU A 145 4.37 10.97 6.52
C LEU A 145 3.98 9.68 7.25
N PHE A 146 4.78 8.62 7.06
CA PHE A 146 4.61 7.38 7.79
C PHE A 146 4.87 7.55 9.29
N TRP A 147 5.96 8.21 9.69
CA TRP A 147 6.29 8.43 11.11
C TRP A 147 5.31 9.35 11.82
N HIS A 148 4.67 10.25 11.09
CA HIS A 148 3.65 11.15 11.62
C HIS A 148 2.34 10.42 11.99
N ALA A 149 2.04 9.28 11.37
CA ALA A 149 0.82 8.50 11.59
C ALA A 149 0.91 7.57 12.80
#